data_AF-A0A210QJT3-F1
#
_entry.id   AF-A0A210QJT3-F1
#
_cell.length_a   1.000
_cell.length_b   1.000
_cell.length_c   1.000
_cell.angle_alpha   90.00
_cell.angle_beta   90.00
_cell.angle_gamma   90.00
#
_symmetry.space_group_name_H-M   'P 1'
#
loop_
_entity.id
_entity.type
_entity.pdbx_description
1 polymer ?
#
loop_
_entity_poly.entity_id
_entity_poly.type
_entity_poly.pdbx_seq_one_letter_code
_entity_poly.pdbx_strand_id
1 'polypeptide(L)'
;MTLNTTEGTVKYAPQLYSPTSTTTLNTTEGTVKYAPQLYSPTSTTTLNTTEGTVKYAPQLYSPTSTTTLNTTEGTVKYAPQLYSSTSTTTLNTTEGTVKYAPQLYSPTSTTTLNTTEGTVKYAPQLYSSTSTTTLNTTEGTVK
;
A
#
# COMPACT_ATOMS: atom_id res chain seq x y z
N MET A 1 -13.91 -7.97 0.12
CA MET A 1 -14.67 -7.07 -0.77
C MET A 1 -13.88 -6.85 -2.05
N THR A 2 -14.58 -6.81 -3.19
CA THR A 2 -13.99 -6.41 -4.48
C THR A 2 -14.81 -5.27 -5.06
N LEU A 3 -14.17 -4.23 -5.57
CA LEU A 3 -14.81 -3.10 -6.25
C LEU A 3 -14.03 -2.73 -7.51
N ASN A 4 -14.76 -2.53 -8.60
CA ASN A 4 -14.20 -2.08 -9.88
C ASN A 4 -14.79 -0.70 -10.19
N THR A 5 -13.97 0.22 -10.65
CA THR A 5 -14.36 1.58 -11.01
C THR A 5 -13.68 1.97 -12.31
N THR A 6 -14.45 2.26 -13.34
CA THR A 6 -13.88 2.69 -14.63
C THR A 6 -13.37 4.12 -14.50
N GLU A 7 -14.21 5.04 -14.02
CA GLU A 7 -13.84 6.43 -13.84
C GLU A 7 -14.35 6.93 -12.48
N GLY A 8 -13.59 7.81 -11.85
CA GLY A 8 -14.05 8.60 -10.71
C GLY A 8 -13.28 8.37 -9.41
N THR A 9 -13.95 8.54 -8.28
CA THR A 9 -13.30 8.50 -6.95
C THR A 9 -13.84 7.37 -6.10
N VAL A 10 -12.95 6.48 -5.66
CA VAL A 10 -13.23 5.45 -4.66
C VAL A 10 -12.76 5.94 -3.30
N LYS A 11 -13.66 5.93 -2.31
CA LYS A 11 -13.33 6.17 -0.89
C LYS A 11 -13.75 4.96 -0.08
N TYR A 12 -12.78 4.33 0.60
CA TYR A 12 -13.01 3.16 1.44
C TYR A 12 -12.35 3.36 2.79
N ALA A 13 -13.16 3.58 3.83
CA ALA A 13 -12.70 3.81 5.20
C ALA A 13 -13.62 3.17 6.27
N PRO A 14 -14.01 1.88 6.14
CA PRO A 14 -14.77 1.22 7.19
C PRO A 14 -13.93 0.96 8.44
N GLN A 15 -14.64 0.73 9.54
CA GLN A 15 -14.12 0.05 10.72
C GLN A 15 -14.57 -1.42 10.66
N LEU A 16 -13.63 -2.36 10.72
CA LEU A 16 -13.95 -3.79 10.60
C LEU A 16 -13.22 -4.61 11.66
N TYR A 17 -13.98 -5.51 12.27
CA TYR A 17 -13.51 -6.57 13.15
C TYR A 17 -13.91 -7.90 12.51
N SER A 18 -12.93 -8.67 12.06
CA SER A 18 -13.20 -9.94 11.39
C SER A 18 -12.03 -10.91 11.54
N PRO A 19 -12.24 -12.23 11.45
CA PRO A 19 -11.14 -13.19 11.45
C PRO A 19 -10.20 -12.99 10.24
N THR A 20 -10.75 -12.55 9.11
CA THR A 20 -9.99 -12.26 7.89
C THR A 20 -10.55 -11.01 7.21
N SER A 21 -9.68 -10.13 6.76
CA SER A 21 -10.02 -8.94 5.98
C SER A 21 -9.32 -8.96 4.63
N THR A 22 -10.07 -9.19 3.54
CA THR A 22 -9.54 -9.14 2.18
C THR A 22 -10.22 -8.05 1.38
N THR A 23 -9.45 -7.12 0.82
CA THR A 23 -9.97 -6.04 -0.04
C THR A 23 -9.22 -5.96 -1.37
N THR A 24 -9.97 -5.90 -2.46
CA THR A 24 -9.45 -5.65 -3.81
C THR A 24 -10.17 -4.45 -4.43
N LEU A 25 -9.45 -3.40 -4.83
CA LEU A 25 -10.01 -2.29 -5.59
C LEU A 25 -9.28 -2.17 -6.93
N ASN A 26 -10.04 -2.13 -8.02
CA ASN A 26 -9.52 -1.88 -9.36
C ASN A 26 -10.09 -0.54 -9.87
N THR A 27 -9.23 0.34 -10.34
CA THR A 27 -9.62 1.65 -10.88
C THR A 27 -8.92 1.87 -12.21
N THR A 28 -9.68 2.10 -13.29
CA THR A 28 -9.07 2.41 -14.59
C THR A 28 -8.57 3.85 -14.55
N GLU A 29 -9.44 4.83 -14.32
CA GLU A 29 -9.06 6.24 -14.21
C GLU A 29 -9.62 6.85 -12.93
N GLY A 30 -8.77 7.56 -12.18
CA GLY A 30 -9.22 8.48 -11.14
C GLY A 30 -8.50 8.33 -9.81
N THR A 31 -9.25 8.42 -8.70
CA THR A 31 -8.64 8.52 -7.37
C THR A 31 -9.13 7.46 -6.40
N VAL A 32 -8.20 6.73 -5.78
CA VAL A 32 -8.48 5.78 -4.69
C VAL A 32 -8.00 6.36 -3.37
N LYS A 33 -8.90 6.43 -2.38
CA LYS A 33 -8.59 6.76 -0.98
C LYS A 33 -8.97 5.58 -0.09
N TYR A 34 -7.97 4.83 0.36
CA TYR A 34 -8.12 3.65 1.21
C TYR A 34 -7.56 3.94 2.60
N ALA A 35 -8.44 4.08 3.59
CA ALA A 35 -8.08 4.39 4.97
C ALA A 35 -8.99 3.68 6.00
N PRO A 36 -9.16 2.35 5.94
CA PRO A 36 -9.92 1.62 6.94
C PRO A 36 -9.19 1.55 8.29
N GLN A 37 -9.96 1.27 9.34
CA GLN A 37 -9.45 0.77 10.62
C GLN A 37 -9.80 -0.71 10.74
N LEU A 38 -8.79 -1.58 10.79
CA LEU A 38 -8.96 -3.02 10.69
C LEU A 38 -8.36 -3.72 11.90
N TYR A 39 -9.14 -4.62 12.49
CA TYR A 39 -8.70 -5.57 13.50
C TYR A 39 -9.01 -6.97 12.98
N SER A 40 -7.97 -7.69 12.57
CA SER A 40 -8.13 -9.03 12.01
C SER A 40 -6.87 -9.85 12.20
N PRO A 41 -6.94 -11.16 12.51
CA PRO A 41 -5.80 -12.08 12.44
C PRO A 41 -4.98 -11.97 11.13
N THR A 42 -5.69 -11.86 10.01
CA THR A 42 -5.08 -11.77 8.67
C THR A 42 -5.74 -10.66 7.86
N SER A 43 -4.92 -9.78 7.29
CA SER A 43 -5.36 -8.72 6.40
C SER A 43 -4.60 -8.74 5.08
N THR A 44 -5.35 -8.74 3.97
CA THR A 44 -4.81 -8.69 2.61
C THR A 44 -5.47 -7.56 1.85
N THR A 45 -4.68 -6.62 1.32
CA THR A 45 -5.20 -5.55 0.46
C THR A 45 -4.47 -5.53 -0.89
N THR A 46 -5.25 -5.47 -1.97
CA THR A 46 -4.74 -5.28 -3.34
C THR A 46 -5.42 -4.08 -3.97
N LEU A 47 -4.65 -3.08 -4.42
CA LEU A 47 -5.16 -1.96 -5.22
C LEU A 47 -4.48 -1.94 -6.59
N ASN A 48 -5.27 -1.91 -7.65
CA ASN A 48 -4.77 -1.73 -9.01
C ASN A 48 -5.35 -0.43 -9.58
N THR A 49 -4.48 0.42 -10.10
CA THR A 49 -4.87 1.69 -10.72
C THR A 49 -4.17 1.82 -12.07
N THR A 50 -4.90 1.98 -13.17
CA THR A 50 -4.28 2.22 -14.47
C THR A 50 -3.77 3.66 -14.51
N GLU A 51 -4.64 4.63 -14.35
CA GLU A 51 -4.29 6.05 -14.35
C GLU A 51 -4.86 6.75 -13.10
N GLY A 52 -4.01 7.50 -12.41
CA GLY A 52 -4.44 8.48 -11.43
C GLY A 52 -3.76 8.39 -10.07
N THR A 53 -4.52 8.58 -8.99
CA THR A 53 -3.94 8.78 -7.65
C THR A 53 -4.42 7.76 -6.64
N VAL A 54 -3.48 7.11 -5.95
CA VAL A 54 -3.75 6.20 -4.83
C VAL A 54 -3.26 6.81 -3.53
N LYS A 55 -4.15 6.92 -2.54
CA LYS A 55 -3.83 7.28 -1.15
C LYS A 55 -4.19 6.12 -0.24
N TYR A 56 -3.17 5.42 0.26
CA TYR A 56 -3.28 4.27 1.15
C TYR A 56 -2.79 4.65 2.55
N ALA A 57 -3.71 4.75 3.51
CA ALA A 57 -3.42 5.11 4.90
C ALA A 57 -4.32 4.38 5.91
N PRO A 58 -4.37 3.03 5.90
CA PRO A 58 -5.10 2.29 6.91
C PRO A 58 -4.43 2.38 8.30
N GLN A 59 -5.23 2.15 9.33
CA GLN A 59 -4.76 1.72 10.66
C GLN A 59 -5.09 0.25 10.82
N LEU A 60 -4.08 -0.59 11.00
CA LEU A 60 -4.26 -2.04 10.98
C LEU A 60 -3.58 -2.69 12.19
N TYR A 61 -4.35 -3.53 12.89
CA TYR A 61 -3.89 -4.45 13.91
C TYR A 61 -4.11 -5.87 13.40
N SER A 62 -3.03 -6.53 12.99
CA SER A 62 -3.11 -7.85 12.38
C SER A 62 -1.82 -8.63 12.54
N PRO A 63 -1.82 -9.83 13.14
CA PRO A 63 -0.67 -10.74 13.13
C PRO A 63 0.02 -10.82 11.77
N THR A 64 -0.75 -10.98 10.69
CA THR A 64 -0.22 -11.03 9.32
C THR A 64 -0.88 -9.97 8.45
N SER A 65 -0.08 -9.11 7.82
CA SER A 65 -0.55 -8.11 6.87
C SER A 65 0.17 -8.23 5.53
N THR A 66 -0.60 -8.29 4.44
CA THR A 66 -0.09 -8.27 3.08
C THR A 66 -0.73 -7.13 2.32
N THR A 67 0.07 -6.27 1.71
CA THR A 67 -0.41 -5.16 0.88
C THR A 67 0.29 -5.15 -0.47
N THR A 68 -0.49 -5.08 -1.54
CA THR A 68 -0.01 -4.95 -2.92
C THR A 68 -0.68 -3.76 -3.60
N LEU A 69 0.11 -2.81 -4.09
CA LEU A 69 -0.36 -1.68 -4.89
C LEU A 69 0.32 -1.73 -6.27
N ASN A 70 -0.47 -1.72 -7.33
CA ASN A 70 0.00 -1.60 -8.70
C ASN A 70 -0.57 -0.32 -9.31
N THR A 71 0.28 0.52 -9.86
CA THR A 71 -0.12 1.75 -10.55
C THR A 71 0.60 1.81 -11.89
N THR A 72 -0.12 1.90 -13.01
CA THR A 72 0.52 2.07 -14.31
C THR A 72 1.02 3.50 -14.43
N GLU A 73 0.13 4.48 -14.32
CA GLU A 73 0.46 5.90 -14.41
C GLU A 73 -0.11 6.67 -13.22
N GLY A 74 0.73 7.48 -12.57
CA GLY A 74 0.29 8.51 -11.66
C GLY A 74 0.97 8.51 -10.30
N THR A 75 0.22 8.77 -9.23
CA THR A 75 0.80 9.05 -7.91
C THR A 75 0.31 8.09 -6.84
N VAL A 76 1.25 7.47 -6.12
CA VAL A 76 0.98 6.62 -4.96
C VAL A 76 1.48 7.30 -3.69
N LYS A 77 0.59 7.50 -2.72
CA LYS A 77 0.94 7.86 -1.34
C LYS A 77 0.59 6.71 -0.41
N TYR A 78 1.63 6.06 0.11
CA TYR A 78 1.55 4.95 1.05
C TYR A 78 2.02 5.39 2.44
N ALA A 79 1.08 5.49 3.38
CA ALA A 79 1.35 5.92 4.76
C ALA A 79 0.44 5.21 5.77
N PRO A 80 0.48 3.86 5.86
CA PRO A 80 -0.25 3.12 6.88
C PRO A 80 0.36 3.30 8.28
N GLN A 81 -0.46 3.05 9.30
CA GLN A 81 -0.03 2.71 10.65
C GLN A 81 -0.33 1.23 10.90
N LEU A 82 0.70 0.42 11.10
CA LEU A 82 0.55 -1.03 11.20
C LEU A 82 1.19 -1.59 12.47
N TYR A 83 0.41 -2.38 13.19
CA TYR A 83 0.85 -3.25 14.27
C TYR A 83 0.64 -4.70 13.84
N SER A 84 1.73 -5.43 13.59
CA SER A 84 1.68 -6.81 13.12
C SER A 84 2.82 -7.66 13.67
N SER A 85 2.71 -8.98 13.52
CA SER A 85 3.86 -9.88 13.71
C SER A 85 4.71 -9.94 12.43
N THR A 86 4.02 -9.99 11.29
CA THR A 86 4.61 -10.05 9.95
C THR A 86 3.89 -9.07 9.02
N SER A 87 4.66 -8.25 8.31
CA SER A 87 4.14 -7.40 7.24
C SER A 87 4.88 -7.63 5.94
N THR A 88 4.13 -7.72 4.86
CA THR A 88 4.65 -7.74 3.49
C THR A 88 4.01 -6.62 2.69
N THR A 89 4.83 -5.77 2.10
CA THR A 89 4.37 -4.66 1.25
C THR A 89 5.06 -4.71 -0.10
N THR A 90 4.27 -4.66 -1.17
CA THR A 90 4.76 -4.56 -2.55
C THR A 90 4.09 -3.39 -3.26
N LEU A 91 4.88 -2.43 -3.74
CA LEU A 91 4.43 -1.33 -4.58
C LEU A 91 5.11 -1.45 -5.95
N ASN A 92 4.32 -1.49 -7.01
CA ASN A 92 4.79 -1.41 -8.38
C ASN A 92 4.20 -0.16 -9.03
N THR A 93 5.05 0.67 -9.61
CA THR A 93 4.66 1.86 -10.37
C THR A 93 5.38 1.87 -11.70
N THR A 94 4.65 1.88 -12.82
CA THR A 94 5.30 1.96 -14.13
C THR A 94 5.78 3.38 -14.37
N GLU A 95 4.90 4.37 -14.29
CA GLU A 95 5.22 5.78 -14.48
C GLU A 95 4.63 6.63 -13.34
N GLY A 96 5.47 7.46 -12.74
CA GLY A 96 5.03 8.54 -11.87
C GLY A 96 5.72 8.59 -10.50
N THR A 97 4.97 8.95 -9.46
CA THR A 97 5.56 9.28 -8.15
C THR A 97 5.05 8.38 -7.04
N VAL A 98 5.97 7.79 -6.28
CA VAL A 98 5.68 7.03 -5.07
C VAL A 98 6.18 7.80 -3.85
N LYS A 99 5.30 8.04 -2.88
CA LYS A 99 5.66 8.48 -1.53
C LYS A 99 5.36 7.36 -0.55
N TYR A 100 6.41 6.75 -0.02
CA TYR A 100 6.37 5.67 0.94
C TYR A 100 6.80 6.16 2.33
N ALA A 101 5.86 6.24 3.27
CA ALA A 101 6.10 6.71 4.63
C ALA A 101 5.21 5.99 5.66
N PRO A 102 5.33 4.66 5.82
CA PRO A 102 4.61 3.91 6.84
C PRO A 102 5.16 4.19 8.25
N GLN A 103 4.32 3.98 9.25
CA GLN A 103 4.71 3.73 10.62
C GLN A 103 4.42 2.27 10.94
N LEU A 104 5.47 1.49 11.19
CA LEU A 104 5.37 0.04 11.34
C LEU A 104 5.95 -0.44 12.65
N TYR A 105 5.15 -1.21 13.40
CA TYR A 105 5.58 -2.01 14.53
C TYR A 105 5.40 -3.48 14.15
N SER A 106 6.49 -4.14 13.78
CA SER A 106 6.46 -5.53 13.34
C SER A 106 7.79 -6.24 13.54
N PRO A 107 7.85 -7.37 14.28
CA PRO A 107 9.04 -8.21 14.37
C PRO A 107 9.68 -8.49 13.01
N THR A 108 8.85 -8.83 12.01
CA THR A 108 9.29 -9.10 10.63
C THR A 108 8.59 -8.18 9.65
N SER A 109 9.36 -7.52 8.79
CA SER A 109 8.82 -6.70 7.70
C SER A 109 9.59 -6.91 6.40
N THR A 110 8.86 -7.11 5.31
CA THR A 110 9.40 -7.17 3.95
C THR A 110 8.74 -6.08 3.11
N THR A 111 9.55 -5.26 2.46
CA THR A 111 9.09 -4.15 1.63
C THR A 111 9.79 -4.18 0.27
N THR A 112 9.01 -4.18 -0.81
CA THR A 112 9.49 -4.10 -2.18
C THR A 112 8.84 -2.92 -2.88
N LEU A 113 9.66 -2.02 -3.43
CA LEU A 113 9.23 -0.91 -4.27
C LEU A 113 9.90 -1.05 -5.63
N ASN A 114 9.10 -1.18 -6.68
CA ASN A 114 9.56 -1.17 -8.06
C ASN A 114 8.97 0.06 -8.75
N THR A 115 9.82 0.88 -9.35
CA THR A 115 9.40 2.02 -10.15
C THR A 115 10.15 2.02 -11.48
N THR A 116 9.45 1.91 -12.60
CA THR A 116 10.12 1.92 -13.90
C THR A 116 10.58 3.34 -14.23
N GLU A 117 9.64 4.28 -14.34
CA GLU A 117 9.89 5.69 -14.63
C GLU A 117 9.33 6.58 -13.51
N GLY A 118 10.15 7.51 -13.02
CA GLY A 118 9.69 8.58 -12.13
C GLY A 118 10.42 8.68 -10.79
N THR A 119 9.72 8.93 -9.68
CA THR A 119 10.36 9.28 -8.40
C THR A 119 9.79 8.53 -7.22
N VAL A 120 10.66 7.96 -6.40
CA VAL A 120 10.35 7.36 -5.10
C VAL A 120 10.85 8.27 -3.99
N LYS A 121 9.98 8.61 -3.04
CA LYS A 121 10.33 9.21 -1.75
C LYS A 121 10.12 8.18 -0.66
N TYR A 122 11.20 7.71 -0.04
CA TYR A 122 11.20 6.62 0.93
C TYR A 122 11.59 7.14 2.32
N ALA A 123 10.60 7.24 3.21
CA ALA A 123 10.77 7.76 4.57
C ALA A 123 9.96 6.97 5.61
N PRO A 124 10.26 5.68 5.83
CA PRO A 124 9.55 4.86 6.81
C PRO A 124 9.99 5.13 8.25
N GLN A 125 9.11 4.82 9.20
CA GLN A 125 9.45 4.63 10.61
C GLN A 125 9.19 3.17 10.99
N LEU A 126 10.26 2.39 11.15
CA LEU A 126 10.18 0.95 11.37
C LEU A 126 10.70 0.59 12.78
N TYR A 127 9.85 -0.09 13.54
CA TYR A 127 10.20 -0.75 14.79
C TYR A 127 10.09 -2.26 14.56
N SER A 128 11.21 -2.84 14.14
CA SER A 128 11.32 -4.23 13.73
C SER A 128 12.61 -4.88 14.20
N SER A 129 12.56 -6.18 14.43
CA SER A 129 13.75 -7.00 14.67
C SER A 129 14.42 -7.39 13.35
N THR A 130 13.61 -7.66 12.33
CA THR A 130 14.03 -8.06 10.99
C THR A 130 13.30 -7.23 9.94
N SER A 131 14.06 -6.51 9.13
CA SER A 131 13.52 -5.76 8.00
C SER A 131 14.31 -6.00 6.72
N THR A 132 13.59 -6.43 5.68
CA THR A 132 14.12 -6.56 4.32
C THR A 132 13.46 -5.51 3.45
N THR A 133 14.28 -4.70 2.77
CA THR A 133 13.81 -3.62 1.91
C THR A 133 14.52 -3.70 0.56
N THR A 134 13.75 -3.74 -0.52
CA THR A 134 14.23 -3.71 -1.89
C THR A 134 13.62 -2.51 -2.61
N LEU A 135 14.47 -1.62 -3.12
CA LEU A 135 14.07 -0.47 -3.94
C LEU A 135 14.71 -0.63 -5.32
N ASN A 136 13.89 -0.84 -6.34
CA ASN A 136 14.32 -0.92 -7.72
C ASN A 136 13.75 0.28 -8.47
N THR A 137 14.64 1.06 -9.09
CA THR A 137 14.24 2.16 -9.98
C THR A 137 15.06 2.11 -11.25
N THR A 138 14.40 2.05 -12.41
CA THR A 138 15.08 1.89 -13.71
C THR A 138 15.45 3.24 -14.31
N GLU A 139 14.45 4.10 -14.54
CA GLU A 139 14.54 5.42 -15.15
C GLU A 139 13.91 6.46 -14.20
N GLY A 140 14.54 6.67 -13.05
CA GLY A 140 13.96 7.50 -12.02
C GLY A 140 14.91 7.83 -10.88
N THR A 141 14.38 8.48 -9.85
CA THR A 141 15.15 8.85 -8.66
C THR A 141 14.54 8.28 -7.40
N VAL A 142 15.40 7.85 -6.47
CA VAL A 142 15.01 7.50 -5.10
C VAL A 142 15.54 8.58 -4.16
N LYS A 143 14.69 9.09 -3.28
CA LYS A 143 15.01 10.10 -2.26
C LYS A 143 14.55 9.67 -0.88
#